data_AF-A0A7C1J6I6-F1
#
_entry.id   AF-A0A7C1J6I6-F1
#
_cell.length_a   1.000
_cell.length_b   1.000
_cell.length_c   1.000
_cell.angle_alpha   90.00
_cell.angle_beta   90.00
_cell.angle_gamma   90.00
#
_symmetry.space_group_name_H-M   'P 1'
#
loop_
_entity.id
_entity.type
_entity.pdbx_description
1 polymer ?
#
loop_
_entity_poly.entity_id
_entity_poly.type
_entity_poly.pdbx_seq_one_letter_code
_entity_poly.pdbx_strand_id
1 'polypeptide(L)'
;IAALTPQFIATSSGVTNDSLTNLLFALSFAAGIAARRSGSGRGWLALGGLAGLAMLTKQSGLMLLPLGMLMAAWRKGNWRLRLRDALLFLGAALATGGWWYGRNAALYGEPSGLATHFVHLRLPRFPNVVAVLDSFYAQFGWGVIRVHGAVYWAERFIVLSGGVGLLYSLWRGGSFWAMNEHKRQDLAILAAALVLNCTLLVPWILATGPSLGRLLYPSLLPVACLLAWGWAQWARWRAGRGLCVVLAAAGLGFVFVVPFRYLQPAFRSPLLRAVPEQTHGIVVEFEHGISLVGYAVKPEIGACLGPGDRIHVSLYWRADRVPVKDYFTWVQLGPDGGFPPLSKAHTFAGGTLYPTSLWRAGDIVRQDVVLAVPERPEVIGRMWVRAGFVDGDRRVTAIHSSEGAWDGNQQAARLGPFYVVDSTQH
;
A
#
# COMPACT_ATOMS: atom_id res chain seq x y z
N ILE A 1 2.24 13.84 -13.61
CA ILE A 1 1.65 12.52 -13.26
C ILE A 1 2.53 11.82 -12.25
N ALA A 2 3.69 11.26 -12.61
CA ALA A 2 4.58 10.58 -11.66
C ALA A 2 4.95 11.46 -10.44
N ALA A 3 5.36 12.71 -10.68
CA ALA A 3 5.64 13.70 -9.64
C ALA A 3 4.41 14.19 -8.85
N LEU A 4 3.20 13.81 -9.27
CA LEU A 4 1.93 14.14 -8.61
C LEU A 4 1.29 12.88 -7.99
N THR A 5 2.04 11.79 -7.85
CA THR A 5 1.58 10.54 -7.24
C THR A 5 2.17 10.45 -5.82
N PRO A 6 1.38 10.76 -4.76
CA PRO A 6 1.92 10.84 -3.40
C PRO A 6 2.57 9.54 -2.91
N GLN A 7 1.99 8.37 -3.22
CA GLN A 7 2.57 7.10 -2.81
C GLN A 7 3.95 6.88 -3.44
N PHE A 8 4.16 7.33 -4.68
CA PHE A 8 5.45 7.19 -5.35
C PHE A 8 6.51 8.09 -4.70
N ILE A 9 6.12 9.31 -4.30
CA ILE A 9 7.00 10.23 -3.55
C ILE A 9 7.36 9.63 -2.19
N ALA A 10 6.36 9.17 -1.42
CA ALA A 10 6.59 8.56 -0.11
C ALA A 10 7.49 7.32 -0.22
N THR A 11 7.24 6.44 -1.20
CA THR A 11 8.09 5.28 -1.48
C THR A 11 9.53 5.71 -1.82
N SER A 12 9.67 6.79 -2.59
CA SER A 12 10.99 7.30 -3.02
C SER A 12 11.75 8.07 -1.95
N SER A 13 11.10 8.48 -0.86
CA SER A 13 11.77 9.06 0.31
C SER A 13 12.38 8.02 1.26
N GLY A 14 12.06 6.73 1.07
CA GLY A 14 12.61 5.64 1.87
C GLY A 14 13.78 4.92 1.19
N VAL A 15 14.50 4.09 1.96
CA VAL A 15 15.51 3.17 1.42
C VAL A 15 14.81 1.91 0.93
N THR A 16 14.62 1.81 -0.39
CA THR A 16 13.93 0.68 -1.02
C THR A 16 14.48 0.39 -2.41
N ASN A 17 14.40 -0.88 -2.83
CA ASN A 17 14.74 -1.27 -4.19
C ASN A 17 13.71 -0.77 -5.23
N ASP A 18 12.52 -0.34 -4.82
CA ASP A 18 11.48 0.19 -5.71
C ASP A 18 11.96 1.43 -6.48
N SER A 19 12.64 2.34 -5.80
CA SER A 19 13.09 3.62 -6.38
C SER A 19 14.17 3.42 -7.44
N LEU A 20 15.18 2.59 -7.12
CA LEU A 20 16.23 2.24 -8.08
C LEU A 20 15.65 1.45 -9.27
N THR A 21 14.73 0.52 -9.01
CA THR A 21 14.04 -0.22 -10.08
C THR A 21 13.33 0.74 -11.03
N ASN A 22 12.54 1.68 -10.51
CA ASN A 22 11.80 2.63 -11.35
C ASN A 22 12.75 3.53 -12.17
N LEU A 23 13.85 4.00 -11.58
CA LEU A 23 14.88 4.74 -12.31
C LEU A 23 15.47 3.93 -13.46
N LEU A 24 15.86 2.67 -13.21
CA LEU A 24 16.45 1.80 -14.22
C LEU A 24 15.47 1.48 -15.36
N PHE A 25 14.19 1.30 -15.06
CA PHE A 25 13.14 1.19 -16.08
C PHE A 25 13.04 2.46 -16.93
N ALA A 26 12.97 3.63 -16.30
CA ALA A 26 12.88 4.91 -17.01
C ALA A 26 14.09 5.16 -17.92
N LEU A 27 15.31 4.91 -17.41
CA LEU A 27 16.55 4.98 -18.18
C LEU A 27 16.56 3.95 -19.32
N SER A 28 16.06 2.74 -19.10
CA SER A 28 15.99 1.70 -20.14
C SER A 28 15.04 2.11 -21.27
N PHE A 29 13.87 2.69 -20.96
CA PHE A 29 12.98 3.21 -22.01
C PHE A 29 13.64 4.34 -22.80
N ALA A 30 14.30 5.29 -22.14
CA ALA A 30 15.00 6.39 -22.80
C ALA A 30 16.16 5.89 -23.67
N ALA A 31 17.01 5.00 -23.13
CA ALA A 31 18.14 4.40 -23.82
C ALA A 31 17.68 3.53 -25.00
N GLY A 32 16.59 2.78 -24.86
CA GLY A 32 16.03 1.96 -25.93
C GLY A 32 15.51 2.80 -27.09
N ILE A 33 14.79 3.89 -26.82
CA ILE A 33 14.35 4.84 -27.85
C ILE A 33 15.57 5.48 -28.54
N ALA A 34 16.58 5.90 -27.78
CA ALA A 34 17.81 6.49 -28.33
C ALA A 34 18.63 5.48 -29.17
N ALA A 35 18.72 4.23 -28.75
CA ALA A 35 19.40 3.16 -29.48
C ALA A 35 18.71 2.86 -30.81
N ARG A 36 17.36 2.81 -30.82
CA ARG A 36 16.58 2.61 -32.05
C ARG A 36 16.76 3.75 -33.07
N ARG A 37 16.88 4.99 -32.60
CA ARG A 37 17.06 6.18 -33.47
C ARG A 37 18.48 6.29 -34.02
N SER A 38 19.49 6.07 -33.17
CA SER A 38 20.89 6.16 -33.58
C SER A 38 21.38 4.94 -34.35
N GLY A 39 20.78 3.76 -34.13
CA GLY A 39 21.26 2.48 -34.70
C GLY A 39 22.63 2.03 -34.19
N SER A 40 23.15 2.70 -33.14
CA SER A 40 24.48 2.46 -32.57
C SER A 40 24.49 1.21 -31.69
N GLY A 41 25.46 0.31 -31.92
CA GLY A 41 25.65 -0.88 -31.08
C GLY A 41 25.94 -0.53 -29.62
N ARG A 42 26.60 0.61 -29.36
CA ARG A 42 26.86 1.10 -27.98
C ARG A 42 25.56 1.41 -27.23
N GLY A 43 24.53 1.89 -27.94
CA GLY A 43 23.21 2.14 -27.34
C GLY A 43 22.55 0.85 -26.84
N TRP A 44 22.68 -0.24 -27.61
CA TRP A 44 22.15 -1.55 -27.22
C TRP A 44 22.92 -2.20 -26.08
N LEU A 45 24.24 -2.04 -26.05
CA LEU A 45 25.05 -2.45 -24.89
C LEU A 45 24.65 -1.70 -23.62
N ALA A 46 24.47 -0.37 -23.71
CA ALA A 46 24.03 0.44 -22.58
C ALA A 46 22.62 0.04 -22.10
N LEU A 47 21.68 -0.17 -23.02
CA LEU A 47 20.35 -0.67 -22.69
C LEU A 47 20.41 -2.04 -21.99
N GLY A 48 21.24 -2.96 -22.50
CA GLY A 48 21.44 -4.27 -21.90
C GLY A 48 22.02 -4.18 -20.49
N GLY A 49 23.04 -3.35 -20.29
CA GLY A 49 23.61 -3.08 -18.96
C GLY A 49 22.57 -2.54 -17.98
N LEU A 50 21.75 -1.57 -18.38
CA LEU A 50 20.66 -1.04 -17.56
C LEU A 50 19.61 -2.11 -17.21
N ALA A 51 19.24 -2.97 -18.17
CA ALA A 51 18.33 -4.08 -17.94
C ALA A 51 18.93 -5.11 -16.95
N GLY A 52 20.21 -5.44 -17.09
CA GLY A 52 20.92 -6.34 -16.16
C GLY A 52 21.02 -5.75 -14.75
N LEU A 53 21.29 -4.46 -14.61
CA LEU A 53 21.23 -3.78 -13.30
C LEU A 53 19.82 -3.82 -12.69
N ALA A 54 18.78 -3.66 -13.52
CA ALA A 54 17.40 -3.74 -13.05
C ALA A 54 17.08 -5.15 -12.54
N MET A 55 17.53 -6.19 -13.25
CA MET A 55 17.39 -7.58 -12.83
C MET A 55 18.06 -7.85 -11.47
N LEU A 56 19.27 -7.32 -11.25
CA LEU A 56 19.96 -7.41 -9.95
C LEU A 56 19.25 -6.64 -8.84
N THR A 57 18.54 -5.57 -9.18
CA THR A 57 17.85 -4.71 -8.20
C THR A 57 16.55 -5.36 -7.73
N LYS A 58 15.77 -5.90 -8.66
CA LYS A 58 14.46 -6.49 -8.38
C LYS A 58 14.04 -7.44 -9.50
N GLN A 59 13.33 -8.50 -9.15
CA GLN A 59 12.88 -9.50 -10.11
C GLN A 59 11.98 -8.94 -11.22
N SER A 60 11.25 -7.84 -10.99
CA SER A 60 10.50 -7.13 -12.04
C SER A 60 11.41 -6.66 -13.18
N GLY A 61 12.71 -6.44 -12.95
CA GLY A 61 13.71 -6.11 -13.97
C GLY A 61 13.76 -7.10 -15.15
N LEU A 62 13.38 -8.37 -14.93
CA LEU A 62 13.28 -9.36 -16.01
C LEU A 62 12.31 -8.94 -17.13
N MET A 63 11.33 -8.08 -16.84
CA MET A 63 10.41 -7.53 -17.85
C MET A 63 11.13 -6.73 -18.94
N LEU A 64 12.31 -6.18 -18.65
CA LEU A 64 13.07 -5.42 -19.63
C LEU A 64 13.67 -6.32 -20.73
N LEU A 65 13.81 -7.63 -20.50
CA LEU A 65 14.31 -8.56 -21.51
C LEU A 65 13.37 -8.67 -22.73
N PRO A 66 12.10 -9.09 -22.60
CA PRO A 66 11.19 -9.13 -23.74
C PRO A 66 10.94 -7.74 -24.35
N LEU A 67 10.94 -6.67 -23.53
CA LEU A 67 10.76 -5.30 -24.04
C LEU A 67 11.97 -4.81 -24.85
N GLY A 68 13.20 -5.07 -24.39
CA GLY A 68 14.41 -4.74 -25.13
C GLY A 68 14.53 -5.55 -26.43
N MET A 69 14.09 -6.81 -26.42
CA MET A 69 13.98 -7.63 -27.63
C MET A 69 12.96 -7.08 -28.63
N LEU A 70 11.79 -6.66 -28.14
CA LEU A 70 10.79 -6.00 -28.96
C LEU A 70 11.33 -4.70 -29.59
N MET A 71 12.04 -3.89 -28.80
CA MET A 71 12.69 -2.67 -29.28
C MET A 71 13.71 -2.98 -30.41
N ALA A 72 14.52 -4.02 -30.27
CA ALA A 72 15.50 -4.43 -31.27
C ALA A 72 14.82 -4.99 -32.55
N ALA A 73 13.74 -5.77 -32.39
CA ALA A 73 12.97 -6.30 -33.50
C ALA A 73 12.28 -5.20 -34.33
N TRP A 74 11.82 -4.12 -33.68
CA TRP A 74 11.21 -2.96 -34.33
C TRP A 74 12.22 -1.89 -34.77
N ARG A 75 13.50 -2.20 -34.78
CA ARG A 75 14.52 -1.33 -35.38
C ARG A 75 14.42 -1.37 -36.90
N LYS A 76 14.48 -0.20 -37.56
CA LYS A 76 14.63 -0.10 -39.01
C LYS A 76 15.96 -0.71 -39.47
N GLY A 77 15.92 -1.42 -40.59
CA GLY A 77 17.07 -2.09 -41.19
C GLY A 77 16.82 -3.57 -41.49
N ASN A 78 17.86 -4.23 -42.00
CA ASN A 78 17.86 -5.66 -42.34
C ASN A 78 17.85 -6.54 -41.08
N TRP A 79 17.35 -7.77 -41.18
CA TRP A 79 17.22 -8.72 -40.08
C TRP A 79 18.57 -9.00 -39.38
N ARG A 80 19.69 -9.01 -40.13
CA ARG A 80 21.04 -9.17 -39.56
C ARG A 80 21.39 -8.10 -38.54
N LEU A 81 20.99 -6.86 -38.80
CA LEU A 81 21.20 -5.73 -37.88
C LEU A 81 20.31 -5.83 -36.65
N ARG A 82 19.05 -6.26 -36.82
CA ARG A 82 18.15 -6.52 -35.70
C ARG A 82 18.68 -7.65 -34.80
N LEU A 83 19.18 -8.73 -35.40
CA LEU A 83 19.79 -9.84 -34.68
C LEU A 83 21.05 -9.40 -33.95
N ARG A 84 21.96 -8.66 -34.61
CA ARG A 84 23.16 -8.11 -33.96
C ARG A 84 22.80 -7.29 -32.73
N ASP A 85 21.87 -6.35 -32.88
CA ASP A 85 21.48 -5.45 -31.78
C ASP A 85 20.78 -6.19 -30.65
N ALA A 86 19.96 -7.19 -30.98
CA ALA A 86 19.35 -8.09 -30.01
C ALA A 86 20.42 -8.87 -29.22
N LEU A 87 21.42 -9.42 -29.90
CA LEU A 87 22.52 -10.14 -29.26
C LEU A 87 23.39 -9.21 -28.39
N LEU A 88 23.67 -7.98 -28.84
CA LEU A 88 24.39 -7.00 -28.03
C LEU A 88 23.63 -6.64 -26.76
N PHE A 89 22.32 -6.38 -26.87
CA PHE A 89 21.46 -6.13 -25.72
C PHE A 89 21.42 -7.32 -24.76
N LEU A 90 21.11 -8.51 -25.27
CA LEU A 90 20.92 -9.71 -24.44
C LEU A 90 22.24 -10.11 -23.78
N GLY A 91 23.34 -10.07 -24.53
CA GLY A 91 24.68 -10.34 -24.03
C GLY A 91 25.06 -9.41 -22.89
N ALA A 92 24.85 -8.10 -23.04
CA ALA A 92 25.12 -7.13 -21.98
C ALA A 92 24.21 -7.31 -20.75
N ALA A 93 22.92 -7.60 -20.96
CA ALA A 93 21.97 -7.85 -19.87
C ALA A 93 22.34 -9.10 -19.06
N LEU A 94 22.67 -10.21 -19.74
CA LEU A 94 23.07 -11.46 -19.10
C LEU A 94 24.45 -11.35 -18.43
N ALA A 95 25.41 -10.68 -19.05
CA ALA A 95 26.72 -10.45 -18.45
C ALA A 95 26.61 -9.60 -17.18
N THR A 96 25.71 -8.62 -17.15
CA THR A 96 25.54 -7.73 -16.00
C THR A 96 24.71 -8.37 -14.90
N GLY A 97 23.53 -8.92 -15.20
CA GLY A 97 22.59 -9.43 -14.19
C GLY A 97 22.31 -10.92 -14.23
N GLY A 98 22.57 -11.60 -15.34
CA GLY A 98 22.25 -13.02 -15.54
C GLY A 98 23.06 -13.95 -14.64
N TRP A 99 24.31 -13.60 -14.31
CA TRP A 99 25.19 -14.42 -13.47
C TRP A 99 24.59 -14.68 -12.08
N TRP A 100 23.83 -13.73 -11.52
CA TRP A 100 23.23 -13.87 -10.19
C TRP A 100 22.16 -14.96 -10.17
N TYR A 101 21.32 -15.02 -11.21
CA TYR A 101 20.32 -16.09 -11.37
C TYR A 101 20.97 -17.45 -11.61
N GLY A 102 22.04 -17.50 -12.41
CA GLY A 102 22.82 -18.71 -12.62
C GLY A 102 23.46 -19.22 -11.31
N ARG A 103 24.04 -18.30 -10.53
CA ARG A 103 24.58 -18.59 -9.19
C ARG A 103 23.51 -19.14 -8.26
N ASN A 104 22.34 -18.51 -8.21
CA ASN A 104 21.25 -18.97 -7.35
C ASN A 104 20.74 -20.35 -7.74
N ALA A 105 20.61 -20.62 -9.04
CA ALA A 105 20.25 -21.95 -9.52
C ALA A 105 21.29 -23.00 -9.10
N ALA A 106 22.59 -22.69 -9.20
CA ALA A 106 23.66 -23.60 -8.80
C ALA A 106 23.74 -23.84 -7.28
N LEU A 107 23.51 -22.80 -6.47
CA LEU A 107 23.66 -22.88 -5.00
C LEU A 107 22.38 -23.34 -4.29
N TYR A 108 21.21 -22.98 -4.80
CA TYR A 108 19.93 -23.15 -4.11
C TYR A 108 18.95 -24.02 -4.89
N GLY A 109 19.28 -24.46 -6.10
CA GLY A 109 18.37 -25.23 -6.96
C GLY A 109 17.21 -24.41 -7.54
N GLU A 110 17.16 -23.10 -7.28
CA GLU A 110 16.09 -22.21 -7.72
C GLU A 110 16.67 -20.84 -8.13
N PRO A 111 16.42 -20.34 -9.37
CA PRO A 111 17.10 -19.14 -9.86
C PRO A 111 16.66 -17.84 -9.18
N SER A 112 15.39 -17.75 -8.73
CA SER A 112 14.74 -16.47 -8.44
C SER A 112 14.44 -16.18 -6.97
N GLY A 113 14.51 -17.17 -6.08
CA GLY A 113 14.10 -17.05 -4.68
C GLY A 113 12.58 -17.03 -4.47
N LEU A 114 11.79 -17.25 -5.52
CA LEU A 114 10.34 -17.03 -5.50
C LEU A 114 9.58 -18.03 -4.62
N ALA A 115 10.11 -19.24 -4.46
CA ALA A 115 9.42 -20.30 -3.73
C ALA A 115 9.05 -19.88 -2.30
N THR A 116 9.91 -19.09 -1.64
CA THR A 116 9.71 -18.58 -0.27
C THR A 116 8.48 -17.67 -0.14
N HIS A 117 8.12 -16.95 -1.19
CA HIS A 117 6.96 -16.05 -1.18
C HIS A 117 5.62 -16.78 -1.26
N PHE A 118 5.61 -18.04 -1.69
CA PHE A 118 4.39 -18.84 -1.84
C PHE A 118 4.07 -19.71 -0.62
N VAL A 119 4.96 -19.73 0.39
CA VAL A 119 4.78 -20.51 1.63
C VAL A 119 3.72 -19.89 2.54
N HIS A 120 3.53 -18.57 2.46
CA HIS A 120 2.60 -17.84 3.32
C HIS A 120 1.34 -17.42 2.56
N LEU A 121 0.26 -18.18 2.77
CA LEU A 121 -1.15 -17.83 2.48
C LEU A 121 -1.57 -17.67 1.00
N ARG A 122 -2.14 -18.74 0.44
CA ARG A 122 -3.12 -18.63 -0.66
C ARG A 122 -4.47 -18.21 -0.11
N LEU A 123 -4.72 -16.91 0.02
CA LEU A 123 -6.08 -16.43 0.27
C LEU A 123 -6.89 -16.55 -1.03
N PRO A 124 -8.03 -17.26 -1.05
CA PRO A 124 -8.90 -17.31 -2.22
C PRO A 124 -9.63 -15.96 -2.34
N ARG A 125 -8.93 -14.96 -2.86
CA ARG A 125 -9.50 -13.64 -3.14
C ARG A 125 -9.15 -13.28 -4.58
N PHE A 126 -10.18 -12.91 -5.34
CA PHE A 126 -9.97 -12.31 -6.66
C PHE A 126 -9.11 -11.05 -6.53
N PRO A 127 -8.25 -10.75 -7.52
CA PRO A 127 -7.44 -9.53 -7.51
C PRO A 127 -8.36 -8.31 -7.41
N ASN A 128 -8.23 -7.53 -6.33
CA ASN A 128 -9.02 -6.32 -6.16
C ASN A 128 -8.33 -5.18 -6.92
N VAL A 129 -8.69 -5.02 -8.19
CA VAL A 129 -8.15 -3.96 -9.06
C VAL A 129 -8.33 -2.58 -8.45
N VAL A 130 -9.46 -2.34 -7.78
CA VAL A 130 -9.73 -1.06 -7.10
C VAL A 130 -8.71 -0.80 -5.98
N ALA A 131 -8.40 -1.82 -5.18
CA ALA A 131 -7.38 -1.71 -4.15
C ALA A 131 -5.98 -1.47 -4.74
N VAL A 132 -5.65 -2.09 -5.88
CA VAL A 132 -4.39 -1.85 -6.60
C VAL A 132 -4.30 -0.40 -7.05
N LEU A 133 -5.35 0.17 -7.64
CA LEU A 133 -5.37 1.57 -8.10
C LEU A 133 -5.28 2.55 -6.92
N ASP A 134 -6.10 2.34 -5.88
CA ASP A 134 -6.08 3.20 -4.69
C ASP A 134 -4.68 3.18 -4.03
N SER A 135 -4.08 1.99 -3.93
CA SER A 135 -2.73 1.82 -3.39
C SER A 135 -1.65 2.39 -4.30
N PHE A 136 -1.83 2.35 -5.62
CA PHE A 136 -0.88 2.94 -6.57
C PHE A 136 -0.78 4.46 -6.37
N TYR A 137 -1.92 5.10 -6.12
CA TYR A 137 -1.99 6.54 -5.97
C TYR A 137 -1.63 7.05 -4.57
N ALA A 138 -2.36 6.61 -3.52
CA ALA A 138 -2.30 7.25 -2.19
C ALA A 138 -2.73 6.34 -1.03
N GLN A 139 -2.23 5.10 -0.95
CA GLN A 139 -2.27 4.32 0.30
C GLN A 139 -0.88 3.98 0.82
N PHE A 140 -0.59 4.44 2.02
CA PHE A 140 0.74 4.36 2.64
C PHE A 140 0.83 3.22 3.68
N GLY A 141 2.05 2.88 4.09
CA GLY A 141 2.28 1.88 5.13
C GLY A 141 1.67 0.51 4.78
N TRP A 142 1.93 0.01 3.56
CA TRP A 142 1.38 -1.26 3.06
C TRP A 142 -0.16 -1.31 2.96
N GLY A 143 -0.80 -0.17 2.71
CA GLY A 143 -2.25 -0.09 2.50
C GLY A 143 -3.06 0.18 3.78
N VAL A 144 -2.36 0.37 4.92
CA VAL A 144 -2.97 0.66 6.23
C VAL A 144 -3.42 2.12 6.32
N ILE A 145 -2.59 3.05 5.85
CA ILE A 145 -2.89 4.49 5.92
C ILE A 145 -3.60 4.88 4.62
N ARG A 146 -4.91 5.16 4.73
CA ARG A 146 -5.76 5.55 3.60
C ARG A 146 -6.10 7.04 3.66
N VAL A 147 -6.15 7.67 2.50
CA VAL A 147 -6.66 9.04 2.35
C VAL A 147 -8.20 9.06 2.24
N HIS A 148 -8.79 10.26 2.28
CA HIS A 148 -10.23 10.44 2.20
C HIS A 148 -10.83 9.85 0.91
N GLY A 149 -12.00 9.22 1.00
CA GLY A 149 -12.65 8.48 -0.10
C GLY A 149 -12.83 9.29 -1.40
N ALA A 150 -13.17 10.57 -1.26
CA ALA A 150 -13.34 11.49 -2.41
C ALA A 150 -12.07 11.62 -3.27
N VAL A 151 -10.88 11.48 -2.68
CA VAL A 151 -9.61 11.56 -3.41
C VAL A 151 -9.47 10.39 -4.38
N TYR A 152 -9.87 9.19 -3.99
CA TYR A 152 -9.83 8.02 -4.89
C TYR A 152 -10.82 8.17 -6.04
N TRP A 153 -12.01 8.71 -5.78
CA TRP A 153 -12.97 9.01 -6.86
C TRP A 153 -12.43 10.05 -7.84
N ALA A 154 -11.80 11.11 -7.33
CA ALA A 154 -11.15 12.12 -8.17
C ALA A 154 -10.02 11.52 -9.02
N GLU A 155 -9.17 10.67 -8.43
CA GLU A 155 -8.10 9.99 -9.16
C GLU A 155 -8.64 9.07 -10.25
N ARG A 156 -9.66 8.26 -9.96
CA ARG A 156 -10.28 7.37 -10.95
C ARG A 156 -10.87 8.17 -12.11
N PHE A 157 -11.52 9.30 -11.83
CA PHE A 157 -12.02 10.20 -12.87
C PHE A 157 -10.89 10.77 -13.73
N ILE A 158 -9.79 11.18 -13.10
CA ILE A 158 -8.58 11.67 -13.78
C ILE A 158 -8.01 10.58 -14.70
N VAL A 159 -7.82 9.36 -14.21
CA VAL A 159 -7.34 8.21 -15.00
C VAL A 159 -8.32 7.87 -16.13
N LEU A 160 -9.62 7.78 -15.85
CA LEU A 160 -10.65 7.49 -16.83
C LEU A 160 -10.67 8.53 -17.95
N SER A 161 -10.59 9.82 -17.63
CA SER A 161 -10.55 10.88 -18.64
C SER A 161 -9.32 10.78 -19.57
N GLY A 162 -8.18 10.34 -19.03
CA GLY A 162 -6.97 10.06 -19.82
C GLY A 162 -7.16 8.84 -20.70
N GLY A 163 -7.76 7.77 -20.16
CA GLY A 163 -8.11 6.56 -20.90
C GLY A 163 -9.09 6.82 -22.05
N VAL A 164 -10.15 7.59 -21.83
CA VAL A 164 -11.10 7.99 -22.89
C VAL A 164 -10.40 8.82 -23.96
N GLY A 165 -9.51 9.74 -23.56
CA GLY A 165 -8.69 10.50 -24.52
C GLY A 165 -7.77 9.59 -25.35
N LEU A 166 -7.17 8.58 -24.73
CA LEU A 166 -6.35 7.59 -25.43
C LEU A 166 -7.19 6.79 -26.44
N LEU A 167 -8.38 6.30 -26.05
CA LEU A 167 -9.30 5.60 -26.95
C LEU A 167 -9.75 6.50 -28.11
N TYR A 168 -10.04 7.77 -27.84
CA TYR A 168 -10.36 8.75 -28.88
C TYR A 168 -9.21 8.92 -29.87
N SER A 169 -7.95 8.94 -29.39
CA SER A 169 -6.78 9.03 -30.27
C SER A 169 -6.61 7.81 -31.19
N LEU A 170 -7.09 6.64 -30.77
CA LEU A 170 -7.04 5.37 -31.51
C LEU A 170 -8.24 5.17 -32.45
N TRP A 171 -9.29 5.98 -32.32
CA TRP A 171 -10.47 5.88 -33.18
C TRP A 171 -10.13 6.21 -34.64
N ARG A 172 -11.00 5.83 -35.59
CA ARG A 172 -10.74 6.00 -37.03
C ARG A 172 -10.53 7.49 -37.35
N GLY A 173 -9.40 7.80 -38.00
CA GLY A 173 -8.99 9.19 -38.27
C GLY A 173 -8.42 9.94 -37.05
N GLY A 174 -8.24 9.26 -35.92
CA GLY A 174 -7.65 9.81 -34.71
C GLY A 174 -6.16 10.14 -34.84
N SER A 175 -5.67 10.94 -33.89
CA SER A 175 -4.30 11.47 -33.88
C SER A 175 -3.20 10.41 -33.85
N PHE A 176 -3.49 9.19 -33.38
CA PHE A 176 -2.56 8.06 -33.43
C PHE A 176 -2.22 7.66 -34.86
N TRP A 177 -3.22 7.61 -35.75
CA TRP A 177 -3.04 7.17 -37.15
C TRP A 177 -2.33 8.20 -38.01
N ALA A 178 -2.41 9.48 -37.63
CA ALA A 178 -1.66 10.56 -38.25
C ALA A 178 -0.17 10.57 -37.86
N MET A 179 0.26 9.77 -36.88
CA MET A 179 1.65 9.77 -36.42
C MET A 179 2.59 8.97 -37.34
N ASN A 180 3.83 9.45 -37.39
CA ASN A 180 4.95 8.69 -37.94
C ASN A 180 5.03 7.30 -37.30
N GLU A 181 5.37 6.29 -38.09
CA GLU A 181 5.51 4.89 -37.68
C GLU A 181 6.36 4.72 -36.41
N HIS A 182 7.49 5.43 -36.33
CA HIS A 182 8.39 5.39 -35.16
C HIS A 182 7.70 5.80 -33.86
N LYS A 183 6.88 6.85 -33.88
CA LYS A 183 6.14 7.31 -32.68
C LYS A 183 5.06 6.31 -32.28
N ARG A 184 4.39 5.68 -33.25
CA ARG A 184 3.41 4.61 -33.00
C ARG A 184 4.07 3.40 -32.34
N GLN A 185 5.25 3.00 -32.81
CA GLN A 185 6.02 1.92 -32.21
C GLN A 185 6.50 2.27 -30.80
N ASP A 186 6.99 3.50 -30.57
CA ASP A 186 7.39 3.97 -29.24
C ASP A 186 6.19 3.91 -28.26
N LEU A 187 5.00 4.37 -28.66
CA LEU A 187 3.77 4.25 -27.86
C LEU A 187 3.36 2.80 -27.64
N ALA A 188 3.47 1.94 -28.66
CA ALA A 188 3.17 0.52 -28.54
C ALA A 188 4.12 -0.21 -27.58
N ILE A 189 5.40 0.18 -27.52
CA ILE A 189 6.36 -0.35 -26.54
C ILE A 189 5.94 0.03 -25.11
N LEU A 190 5.55 1.30 -24.89
CA LEU A 190 5.06 1.73 -23.58
C LEU A 190 3.77 0.98 -23.19
N ALA A 191 2.83 0.82 -24.12
CA ALA A 191 1.63 0.03 -23.89
C ALA A 191 1.95 -1.44 -23.60
N ALA A 192 2.87 -2.05 -24.34
CA ALA A 192 3.33 -3.42 -24.12
C ALA A 192 3.96 -3.59 -22.74
N ALA A 193 4.75 -2.61 -22.28
CA ALA A 193 5.32 -2.63 -20.93
C ALA A 193 4.25 -2.59 -19.83
N LEU A 194 3.22 -1.74 -19.99
CA LEU A 194 2.10 -1.68 -19.05
C LEU A 194 1.30 -2.99 -19.06
N VAL A 195 0.96 -3.50 -20.24
CA VAL A 195 0.24 -4.78 -20.38
C VAL A 195 1.03 -5.91 -19.74
N LEU A 196 2.33 -6.04 -20.06
CA LEU A 196 3.20 -7.04 -19.48
C LEU A 196 3.23 -6.95 -17.94
N ASN A 197 3.33 -5.75 -17.38
CA ASN A 197 3.34 -5.57 -15.93
C ASN A 197 2.02 -6.02 -15.30
N CYS A 198 0.88 -5.60 -15.88
CA CYS A 198 -0.44 -6.01 -15.42
C CYS A 198 -0.63 -7.53 -15.52
N THR A 199 -0.18 -8.15 -16.61
CA THR A 199 -0.24 -9.61 -16.82
C THR A 199 0.57 -10.36 -15.76
N LEU A 200 1.75 -9.87 -15.37
CA LEU A 200 2.59 -10.49 -14.34
C LEU A 200 2.09 -10.20 -12.92
N LEU A 201 1.41 -9.07 -12.71
CA LEU A 201 0.85 -8.69 -11.41
C LEU A 201 -0.28 -9.62 -10.97
N VAL A 202 -1.16 -10.03 -11.88
CA VAL A 202 -2.32 -10.90 -11.56
C VAL A 202 -1.90 -12.20 -10.87
N PRO A 203 -1.02 -13.05 -11.44
CA PRO A 203 -0.59 -14.28 -10.78
C PRO A 203 0.18 -13.98 -9.48
N TRP A 204 0.91 -12.87 -9.40
CA TRP A 204 1.58 -12.46 -8.15
C TRP A 204 0.59 -12.18 -7.03
N ILE A 205 -0.47 -11.42 -7.30
CA ILE A 205 -1.53 -11.12 -6.31
C ILE A 205 -2.24 -12.41 -5.89
N LEU A 206 -2.57 -13.29 -6.85
CA LEU A 206 -3.21 -14.57 -6.56
C LEU A 206 -2.33 -15.48 -5.69
N ALA A 207 -1.02 -15.41 -5.87
CA ALA A 207 -0.08 -16.28 -5.17
C ALA A 207 0.35 -15.75 -3.80
N THR A 208 0.33 -14.42 -3.58
CA THR A 208 0.81 -13.80 -2.34
C THR A 208 -0.29 -13.18 -1.48
N GLY A 209 -1.41 -12.75 -2.06
CA GLY A 209 -2.56 -12.14 -1.37
C GLY A 209 -2.64 -10.60 -1.46
N PRO A 210 -1.62 -9.82 -1.04
CA PRO A 210 -1.68 -8.35 -1.03
C PRO A 210 -1.86 -7.73 -2.42
N SER A 211 -2.95 -6.97 -2.59
CA SER A 211 -3.23 -6.16 -3.78
C SER A 211 -2.57 -4.78 -3.67
N LEU A 212 -1.25 -4.71 -3.85
CA LEU A 212 -0.47 -3.47 -3.69
C LEU A 212 -0.15 -2.81 -5.04
N GLY A 213 -0.53 -1.54 -5.18
CA GLY A 213 -0.34 -0.77 -6.42
C GLY A 213 1.11 -0.42 -6.74
N ARG A 214 1.98 -0.32 -5.73
CA ARG A 214 3.42 -0.03 -5.94
C ARG A 214 4.13 -1.03 -6.87
N LEU A 215 3.59 -2.24 -7.02
CA LEU A 215 4.11 -3.25 -7.94
C LEU A 215 3.98 -2.82 -9.41
N LEU A 216 3.15 -1.81 -9.70
CA LEU A 216 3.01 -1.20 -11.02
C LEU A 216 4.04 -0.10 -11.31
N TYR A 217 4.92 0.25 -10.37
CA TYR A 217 5.93 1.30 -10.58
C TYR A 217 6.93 1.04 -11.71
N PRO A 218 7.33 -0.19 -12.05
CA PRO A 218 8.09 -0.45 -13.27
C PRO A 218 7.42 0.09 -14.55
N SER A 219 6.09 0.21 -14.56
CA SER A 219 5.30 0.81 -15.64
C SER A 219 4.88 2.27 -15.38
N LEU A 220 5.39 2.96 -14.35
CA LEU A 220 5.00 4.33 -14.02
C LEU A 220 5.29 5.31 -15.17
N LEU A 221 6.45 5.22 -15.81
CA LEU A 221 6.77 6.04 -16.98
C LEU A 221 5.81 5.76 -18.15
N PRO A 222 5.60 4.49 -18.58
CA PRO A 222 4.56 4.16 -19.54
C PRO A 222 3.18 4.72 -19.21
N VAL A 223 2.69 4.53 -17.98
CA VAL A 223 1.38 5.03 -17.53
C VAL A 223 1.33 6.55 -17.64
N ALA A 224 2.36 7.26 -17.15
CA ALA A 224 2.42 8.71 -17.23
C ALA A 224 2.40 9.22 -18.68
N CYS A 225 3.19 8.62 -19.57
CA CYS A 225 3.22 9.01 -20.98
C CYS A 225 1.89 8.75 -21.69
N LEU A 226 1.27 7.58 -21.47
CA LEU A 226 0.00 7.21 -22.11
C LEU A 226 -1.16 8.08 -21.63
N LEU A 227 -1.25 8.35 -20.32
CA LEU A 227 -2.27 9.24 -19.76
C LEU A 227 -2.05 10.69 -20.21
N ALA A 228 -0.82 11.17 -20.24
CA ALA A 228 -0.51 12.51 -20.76
C ALA A 228 -0.90 12.64 -22.24
N TRP A 229 -0.65 11.61 -23.05
CA TRP A 229 -1.08 11.57 -24.45
C TRP A 229 -2.62 11.57 -24.59
N GLY A 230 -3.31 10.81 -23.73
CA GLY A 230 -4.77 10.82 -23.66
C GLY A 230 -5.32 12.20 -23.32
N TRP A 231 -4.78 12.88 -22.31
CA TRP A 231 -5.23 14.22 -21.96
C TRP A 231 -4.91 15.28 -23.01
N ALA A 232 -3.82 15.11 -23.77
CA ALA A 232 -3.49 16.00 -24.87
C ALA A 232 -4.63 16.08 -25.92
N GLN A 233 -5.48 15.05 -26.04
CA GLN A 233 -6.64 15.08 -26.92
C GLN A 233 -7.71 16.09 -26.49
N TRP A 234 -7.77 16.43 -25.20
CA TRP A 234 -8.69 17.43 -24.64
C TRP A 234 -8.10 18.84 -24.72
N ALA A 235 -6.77 18.96 -24.74
CA ALA A 235 -6.06 20.25 -24.78
C ALA A 235 -6.26 21.05 -26.08
N ARG A 236 -6.86 20.45 -27.12
CA ARG A 236 -7.32 21.20 -28.31
C ARG A 236 -8.40 22.23 -27.98
N TRP A 237 -9.15 22.02 -26.90
CA TRP A 237 -10.17 22.96 -26.42
C TRP A 237 -9.59 23.87 -25.33
N ARG A 238 -9.96 25.16 -25.33
CA ARG A 238 -9.51 26.12 -24.30
C ARG A 238 -9.91 25.66 -22.89
N ALA A 239 -11.15 25.18 -22.74
CA ALA A 239 -11.65 24.64 -21.48
C ALA A 239 -10.86 23.40 -21.02
N GLY A 240 -10.50 22.50 -21.95
CA GLY A 240 -9.69 21.32 -21.64
C GLY A 240 -8.29 21.68 -21.13
N ARG A 241 -7.65 22.69 -21.72
CA ARG A 241 -6.37 23.22 -21.22
C ARG A 241 -6.49 23.78 -19.81
N GLY A 242 -7.51 24.60 -19.56
CA GLY A 242 -7.78 25.15 -18.23
C GLY A 242 -7.97 24.05 -17.20
N LEU A 243 -8.78 23.02 -17.53
CA LEU A 243 -9.01 21.87 -16.66
C LEU A 243 -7.71 21.11 -16.35
N CYS A 244 -6.84 20.84 -17.34
CA CYS A 244 -5.56 20.17 -17.09
C CYS A 244 -4.67 20.96 -16.12
N VAL A 245 -4.62 22.29 -16.23
CA VAL A 245 -3.86 23.16 -15.31
C VAL A 245 -4.45 23.10 -13.89
N VAL A 246 -5.77 23.20 -13.76
CA VAL A 246 -6.45 23.11 -12.46
C VAL A 246 -6.20 21.75 -11.80
N LEU A 247 -6.32 20.65 -12.54
CA LEU A 247 -6.06 19.30 -12.02
C LEU A 247 -4.60 19.12 -11.61
N ALA A 248 -3.65 19.66 -12.38
CA ALA A 248 -2.23 19.61 -12.02
C ALA A 248 -1.94 20.42 -10.74
N ALA A 249 -2.52 21.62 -10.62
CA ALA A 249 -2.38 22.45 -9.42
C ALA A 249 -3.03 21.79 -8.18
N ALA A 250 -4.22 21.21 -8.34
CA ALA A 250 -4.89 20.46 -7.28
C ALA A 250 -4.08 19.22 -6.84
N GLY A 251 -3.51 18.49 -7.81
CA GLY A 251 -2.60 17.36 -7.53
C GLY A 251 -1.35 17.79 -6.76
N LEU A 252 -0.75 18.92 -7.12
CA LEU A 252 0.40 19.48 -6.41
C LEU A 252 0.04 19.90 -4.98
N GLY A 253 -1.09 20.59 -4.80
CA GLY A 253 -1.61 20.95 -3.49
C GLY A 253 -1.89 19.71 -2.63
N PHE A 254 -2.44 18.66 -3.22
CA PHE A 254 -2.68 17.40 -2.51
C PHE A 254 -1.39 16.72 -2.06
N VAL A 255 -0.38 16.63 -2.93
CA VAL A 255 0.95 16.13 -2.58
C VAL A 255 1.54 16.90 -1.39
N PHE A 256 1.39 18.22 -1.35
CA PHE A 256 1.87 19.05 -0.26
C PHE A 256 1.13 18.80 1.06
N VAL A 257 -0.17 18.54 1.02
CA VAL A 257 -1.00 18.26 2.20
C VAL A 257 -0.73 16.86 2.79
N VAL A 258 -0.33 15.89 1.97
CA VAL A 258 -0.18 14.48 2.37
C VAL A 258 0.71 14.27 3.61
N PRO A 259 1.95 14.83 3.68
CA PRO A 259 2.82 14.69 4.83
C PRO A 259 2.16 15.16 6.14
N PHE A 260 1.48 16.31 6.12
CA PHE A 260 0.95 16.94 7.33
C PHE A 260 -0.39 16.35 7.76
N ARG A 261 -1.27 16.01 6.81
CA ARG A 261 -2.63 15.56 7.12
C ARG A 261 -2.75 14.06 7.36
N TYR A 262 -1.89 13.26 6.74
CA TYR A 262 -2.01 11.80 6.76
C TYR A 262 -0.77 11.11 7.33
N LEU A 263 0.44 11.46 6.89
CA LEU A 263 1.65 10.73 7.31
C LEU A 263 2.09 11.11 8.72
N GLN A 264 2.32 12.39 8.99
CA GLN A 264 2.82 12.86 10.28
C GLN A 264 1.90 12.43 11.44
N PRO A 265 0.56 12.56 11.37
CA PRO A 265 -0.32 12.07 12.43
C PRO A 265 -0.24 10.55 12.62
N ALA A 266 -0.12 9.78 11.52
CA ALA A 266 -0.03 8.33 11.57
C ALA A 266 1.28 7.81 12.17
N PHE A 267 2.34 8.63 12.19
CA PHE A 267 3.65 8.31 12.77
C PHE A 267 3.96 9.12 14.04
N ARG A 268 2.98 9.79 14.65
CA ARG A 268 3.19 10.45 15.95
C ARG A 268 3.52 9.41 17.02
N SER A 269 4.46 9.73 17.89
CA SER A 269 4.80 8.85 19.00
C SER A 269 3.56 8.60 19.87
N PRO A 270 3.26 7.34 20.20
CA PRO A 270 2.18 7.01 21.13
C PRO A 270 2.55 7.30 22.60
N LEU A 271 3.81 7.62 22.88
CA LEU A 271 4.29 7.94 24.23
C LEU A 271 3.76 9.31 24.68
N LEU A 272 3.17 9.34 25.87
CA LEU A 272 2.62 10.52 26.52
C LEU A 272 3.41 10.85 27.79
N ARG A 273 3.46 12.14 28.14
CA ARG A 273 4.05 12.61 29.40
C ARG A 273 3.12 12.40 30.59
N ALA A 274 1.81 12.44 30.36
CA ALA A 274 0.76 12.26 31.35
C ALA A 274 -0.52 11.76 30.65
N VAL A 275 -1.41 11.14 31.42
CA VAL A 275 -2.75 10.79 30.94
C VAL A 275 -3.54 12.08 30.71
N PRO A 276 -4.20 12.28 29.55
CA PRO A 276 -5.00 13.47 29.31
C PRO A 276 -6.17 13.60 30.31
N GLU A 277 -6.52 14.84 30.69
CA GLU A 277 -7.62 15.11 31.65
C GLU A 277 -8.99 14.63 31.17
N GLN A 278 -9.21 14.65 29.85
CA GLN A 278 -10.46 14.23 29.20
C GLN A 278 -10.49 12.70 28.98
N THR A 279 -10.18 11.94 30.03
CA THR A 279 -10.19 10.47 30.00
C THR A 279 -11.07 9.92 31.11
N HIS A 280 -11.70 8.79 30.84
CA HIS A 280 -12.34 7.99 31.88
C HIS A 280 -11.23 7.28 32.65
N GLY A 281 -11.00 7.72 33.88
CA GLY A 281 -10.06 7.09 34.79
C GLY A 281 -10.51 5.67 35.12
N ILE A 282 -9.64 4.71 34.87
CA ILE A 282 -9.81 3.31 35.24
C ILE A 282 -8.43 2.80 35.60
N VAL A 283 -8.30 2.00 36.66
CA VAL A 283 -7.03 1.33 36.96
C VAL A 283 -7.28 -0.16 36.93
N VAL A 284 -6.66 -0.85 35.97
CA VAL A 284 -6.60 -2.31 35.91
C VAL A 284 -5.15 -2.72 35.76
N GLU A 285 -4.62 -3.36 36.78
CA GLU A 285 -3.24 -3.83 36.82
C GLU A 285 -3.20 -5.27 36.32
N PHE A 286 -2.38 -5.54 35.31
CA PHE A 286 -2.21 -6.88 34.74
C PHE A 286 -0.92 -7.53 35.25
N GLU A 287 -0.87 -8.86 35.18
CA GLU A 287 0.39 -9.59 35.29
C GLU A 287 1.43 -8.97 34.34
N HIS A 288 2.72 -9.11 34.70
CA HIS A 288 3.86 -8.50 34.01
C HIS A 288 4.01 -6.98 34.21
N GLY A 289 3.18 -6.34 35.05
CA GLY A 289 3.36 -4.95 35.48
C GLY A 289 3.11 -3.94 34.37
N ILE A 290 2.01 -4.18 33.65
CA ILE A 290 1.41 -3.22 32.74
C ILE A 290 0.00 -2.93 33.26
N SER A 291 -0.35 -1.65 33.35
CA SER A 291 -1.65 -1.21 33.85
C SER A 291 -2.42 -0.44 32.79
N LEU A 292 -3.73 -0.67 32.68
CA LEU A 292 -4.62 0.27 32.01
C LEU A 292 -4.96 1.37 33.01
N VAL A 293 -4.59 2.62 32.70
CA VAL A 293 -4.75 3.77 33.62
C VAL A 293 -5.83 4.76 33.18
N GLY A 294 -6.43 4.52 32.01
CA GLY A 294 -7.50 5.35 31.49
C GLY A 294 -7.96 4.88 30.12
N TYR A 295 -9.09 5.40 29.68
CA TYR A 295 -9.55 5.26 28.31
C TYR A 295 -10.38 6.47 27.85
N ALA A 296 -10.47 6.66 26.54
CA ALA A 296 -11.40 7.59 25.92
C ALA A 296 -12.12 6.91 24.77
N VAL A 297 -13.40 7.25 24.56
CA VAL A 297 -14.25 6.62 23.54
C VAL A 297 -15.00 7.66 22.73
N LYS A 298 -15.18 7.39 21.44
CA LYS A 298 -16.06 8.13 20.53
C LYS A 298 -16.86 7.14 19.67
N PRO A 299 -18.20 7.20 19.63
CA PRO A 299 -19.07 8.12 20.36
C PRO A 299 -19.02 7.90 21.88
N GLU A 300 -19.63 8.82 22.63
CA GLU A 300 -19.59 8.84 24.10
C GLU A 300 -20.26 7.61 24.71
N ILE A 301 -19.93 7.31 25.97
CA ILE A 301 -20.52 6.20 26.72
C ILE A 301 -22.04 6.39 26.78
N GLY A 302 -22.78 5.29 26.57
CA GLY A 302 -24.24 5.30 26.51
C GLY A 302 -24.83 5.63 25.14
N ALA A 303 -24.02 5.90 24.11
CA ALA A 303 -24.52 6.09 22.75
C ALA A 303 -25.23 4.86 22.20
N CYS A 304 -26.31 5.10 21.43
CA CYS A 304 -26.95 4.11 20.57
C CYS A 304 -26.17 3.99 19.26
N LEU A 305 -25.83 2.75 18.88
CA LEU A 305 -25.01 2.42 17.73
C LEU A 305 -25.83 1.56 16.77
N GLY A 306 -25.91 1.99 15.52
CA GLY A 306 -26.54 1.23 14.44
C GLY A 306 -25.54 0.36 13.67
N PRO A 307 -26.04 -0.45 12.72
CA PRO A 307 -25.19 -1.19 11.80
C PRO A 307 -24.23 -0.28 11.03
N GLY A 308 -22.95 -0.66 10.95
CA GLY A 308 -21.90 0.11 10.27
C GLY A 308 -21.24 1.21 11.12
N ASP A 309 -21.82 1.54 12.28
CA ASP A 309 -21.22 2.52 13.20
C ASP A 309 -19.87 2.05 13.75
N ARG A 310 -19.04 3.03 14.12
CA ARG A 310 -17.67 2.78 14.59
C ARG A 310 -17.45 3.39 15.96
N ILE A 311 -16.89 2.60 16.86
CA ILE A 311 -16.39 3.04 18.15
C ILE A 311 -14.88 3.18 18.05
N HIS A 312 -14.39 4.41 18.23
CA HIS A 312 -12.99 4.73 18.40
C HIS A 312 -12.65 4.65 19.89
N VAL A 313 -11.74 3.75 20.25
CA VAL A 313 -11.30 3.50 21.63
C VAL A 313 -9.83 3.89 21.74
N SER A 314 -9.51 4.85 22.59
CA SER A 314 -8.16 5.20 22.98
C SER A 314 -7.87 4.59 24.35
N LEU A 315 -6.94 3.64 24.41
CA LEU A 315 -6.48 3.00 25.64
C LEU A 315 -5.19 3.68 26.11
N TYR A 316 -5.08 3.96 27.41
CA TYR A 316 -3.89 4.55 28.01
C TYR A 316 -3.24 3.52 28.92
N TRP A 317 -2.13 2.96 28.45
CA TRP A 317 -1.36 1.97 29.18
C TRP A 317 -0.23 2.63 29.95
N ARG A 318 0.11 2.09 31.12
CA ARG A 318 1.29 2.47 31.89
C ARG A 318 2.15 1.24 32.11
N ALA A 319 3.44 1.38 31.88
CA ALA A 319 4.43 0.38 32.26
C ALA A 319 4.81 0.59 33.73
N ASP A 320 4.37 -0.28 34.65
CA ASP A 320 4.76 -0.17 36.05
C ASP A 320 6.18 -0.72 36.28
N ARG A 321 6.63 -1.62 35.39
CA ARG A 321 8.02 -2.09 35.24
C ARG A 321 8.37 -2.25 33.77
N VAL A 322 9.66 -2.41 33.47
CA VAL A 322 10.12 -2.67 32.09
C VAL A 322 9.54 -4.01 31.59
N PRO A 323 8.76 -4.03 30.50
CA PRO A 323 8.26 -5.28 29.93
C PRO A 323 9.39 -6.15 29.38
N VAL A 324 9.28 -7.47 29.55
CA VAL A 324 10.36 -8.41 29.15
C VAL A 324 10.28 -8.85 27.69
N LYS A 325 9.15 -8.59 27.01
CA LYS A 325 8.90 -8.96 25.62
C LYS A 325 7.76 -8.13 25.00
N ASP A 326 7.49 -8.40 23.72
CA ASP A 326 6.34 -7.85 23.02
C ASP A 326 5.05 -8.58 23.40
N TYR A 327 4.11 -7.84 23.96
CA TYR A 327 2.77 -8.31 24.28
C TYR A 327 1.78 -7.83 23.22
N PHE A 328 0.65 -8.55 23.09
CA PHE A 328 -0.46 -8.09 22.26
C PHE A 328 -1.64 -7.67 23.11
N THR A 329 -2.35 -6.66 22.64
CA THR A 329 -3.62 -6.23 23.18
C THR A 329 -4.74 -6.85 22.36
N TRP A 330 -5.74 -7.39 23.05
CA TRP A 330 -7.01 -7.76 22.46
C TRP A 330 -8.09 -6.81 22.94
N VAL A 331 -8.97 -6.40 22.03
CA VAL A 331 -10.12 -5.53 22.32
C VAL A 331 -11.36 -6.13 21.68
N GLN A 332 -12.46 -6.19 22.41
CA GLN A 332 -13.70 -6.82 21.95
C GLN A 332 -14.91 -5.96 22.29
N LEU A 333 -15.80 -5.75 21.32
CA LEU A 333 -17.14 -5.22 21.55
C LEU A 333 -18.12 -6.38 21.62
N GLY A 334 -18.85 -6.54 22.72
CA GLY A 334 -19.89 -7.56 22.82
C GLY A 334 -20.65 -7.52 24.13
N PRO A 335 -21.62 -8.44 24.31
CA PRO A 335 -22.39 -8.53 25.54
C PRO A 335 -21.57 -9.18 26.65
N ASP A 336 -22.06 -9.05 27.89
CA ASP A 336 -21.58 -9.87 29.00
C ASP A 336 -22.05 -11.32 28.87
N GLY A 337 -21.47 -12.25 29.66
CA GLY A 337 -22.01 -13.62 29.78
C GLY A 337 -21.52 -14.62 28.75
N GLY A 338 -20.36 -14.38 28.11
CA GLY A 338 -19.69 -15.40 27.27
C GLY A 338 -20.18 -15.50 25.82
N PHE A 339 -21.06 -14.61 25.37
CA PHE A 339 -21.46 -14.52 23.97
C PHE A 339 -20.27 -14.14 23.06
N PRO A 340 -20.28 -14.59 21.79
CA PRO A 340 -19.33 -14.13 20.79
C PRO A 340 -19.36 -12.60 20.68
N PRO A 341 -18.21 -11.91 20.62
CA PRO A 341 -18.20 -10.47 20.45
C PRO A 341 -18.51 -10.11 18.99
N LEU A 342 -19.25 -9.01 18.82
CA LEU A 342 -19.62 -8.42 17.53
C LEU A 342 -18.40 -7.95 16.74
N SER A 343 -17.39 -7.45 17.46
CA SER A 343 -16.19 -6.89 16.86
C SER A 343 -14.98 -7.24 17.72
N LYS A 344 -13.84 -7.52 17.06
CA LYS A 344 -12.57 -7.84 17.73
C LYS A 344 -11.44 -7.08 17.06
N ALA A 345 -10.48 -6.64 17.86
CA ALA A 345 -9.20 -6.16 17.41
C ALA A 345 -8.08 -6.89 18.18
N HIS A 346 -7.00 -7.20 17.48
CA HIS A 346 -5.82 -7.82 18.05
C HIS A 346 -4.59 -7.16 17.43
N THR A 347 -3.75 -6.54 18.26
CA THR A 347 -2.59 -5.75 17.79
C THR A 347 -1.51 -5.71 18.86
N PHE A 348 -0.28 -5.32 18.50
CA PHE A 348 0.78 -5.10 19.47
C PHE A 348 0.34 -4.07 20.52
N ALA A 349 0.66 -4.34 21.78
CA ALA A 349 0.49 -3.36 22.84
C ALA A 349 1.37 -2.14 22.56
N GLY A 350 0.76 -0.95 22.56
CA GLY A 350 1.42 0.29 22.10
C GLY A 350 1.42 0.48 20.57
N GLY A 351 0.75 -0.40 19.85
CA GLY A 351 0.68 -0.38 18.39
C GLY A 351 2.01 -0.78 17.72
N THR A 352 2.11 -0.55 16.41
CA THR A 352 3.29 -0.93 15.62
C THR A 352 4.45 0.06 15.73
N LEU A 353 4.26 1.22 16.35
CA LEU A 353 5.27 2.29 16.43
C LEU A 353 6.13 2.21 17.70
N TYR A 354 5.57 1.71 18.80
CA TYR A 354 6.24 1.63 20.10
C TYR A 354 5.81 0.36 20.82
N PRO A 355 6.29 -0.82 20.36
CA PRO A 355 5.96 -2.10 20.96
C PRO A 355 6.50 -2.19 22.41
N THR A 356 5.94 -3.10 23.23
CA THR A 356 6.23 -3.14 24.68
C THR A 356 7.69 -3.42 25.02
N SER A 357 8.47 -4.06 24.15
CA SER A 357 9.91 -4.22 24.33
C SER A 357 10.69 -2.89 24.35
N LEU A 358 10.13 -1.82 23.80
CA LEU A 358 10.73 -0.48 23.86
C LEU A 358 10.30 0.33 25.08
N TRP A 359 9.28 -0.13 25.82
CA TRP A 359 8.72 0.61 26.94
C TRP A 359 9.69 0.63 28.13
N ARG A 360 9.70 1.76 28.82
CA ARG A 360 10.44 1.95 30.08
C ARG A 360 9.45 2.01 31.23
N ALA A 361 9.93 1.70 32.44
CA ALA A 361 9.12 1.88 33.65
C ALA A 361 8.68 3.36 33.76
N GLY A 362 7.39 3.57 33.97
CA GLY A 362 6.74 4.88 34.01
C GLY A 362 6.20 5.37 32.66
N ASP A 363 6.52 4.73 31.53
CA ASP A 363 6.00 5.13 30.23
C ASP A 363 4.47 5.05 30.22
N ILE A 364 3.82 6.10 29.71
CA ILE A 364 2.38 6.13 29.44
C ILE A 364 2.19 6.07 27.93
N VAL A 365 1.59 5.00 27.43
CA VAL A 365 1.48 4.73 25.99
C VAL A 365 0.01 4.72 25.57
N ARG A 366 -0.34 5.61 24.64
CA ARG A 366 -1.65 5.67 24.02
C ARG A 366 -1.75 4.64 22.89
N GLN A 367 -2.85 3.90 22.87
CA GLN A 367 -3.17 2.97 21.80
C GLN A 367 -4.59 3.20 21.30
N ASP A 368 -4.71 3.52 20.01
CA ASP A 368 -6.01 3.72 19.37
C ASP A 368 -6.47 2.43 18.66
N VAL A 369 -7.73 2.07 18.89
CA VAL A 369 -8.39 0.90 18.30
C VAL A 369 -9.75 1.32 17.77
N VAL A 370 -10.16 0.78 16.61
CA VAL A 370 -11.49 1.03 16.04
C VAL A 370 -12.25 -0.28 16.00
N LEU A 371 -13.43 -0.30 16.60
CA LEU A 371 -14.36 -1.43 16.59
C LEU A 371 -15.56 -1.02 15.73
N ALA A 372 -15.91 -1.84 14.75
CA ALA A 372 -17.07 -1.60 13.89
C ALA A 372 -18.23 -2.51 14.30
N VAL A 373 -19.43 -1.94 14.36
CA VAL A 373 -20.66 -2.72 14.46
C VAL A 373 -20.93 -3.36 13.09
N PRO A 374 -21.09 -4.70 13.01
CA PRO A 374 -21.41 -5.37 11.76
C PRO A 374 -22.67 -4.78 11.09
N GLU A 375 -22.73 -4.80 9.76
CA GLU A 375 -23.93 -4.41 8.99
C GLU A 375 -25.19 -5.23 9.36
N ARG A 376 -24.98 -6.40 9.98
CA ARG A 376 -26.02 -7.27 10.51
C ARG A 376 -25.58 -7.78 11.88
N PRO A 377 -25.81 -7.02 12.96
CA PRO A 377 -25.41 -7.46 14.29
C PRO A 377 -26.27 -8.65 14.74
N GLU A 378 -25.64 -9.78 15.05
CA GLU A 378 -26.34 -10.98 15.54
C GLU A 378 -26.89 -10.79 16.97
N VAL A 379 -26.33 -9.85 17.71
CA VAL A 379 -26.73 -9.51 19.07
C VAL A 379 -26.95 -8.01 19.18
N ILE A 380 -28.07 -7.63 19.78
CA ILE A 380 -28.54 -6.25 19.95
C ILE A 380 -28.73 -6.00 21.46
N GLY A 381 -28.61 -4.75 21.90
CA GLY A 381 -28.81 -4.34 23.28
C GLY A 381 -27.53 -3.82 23.93
N ARG A 382 -27.40 -4.00 25.25
CA ARG A 382 -26.30 -3.47 26.03
C ARG A 382 -24.99 -4.22 25.76
N MET A 383 -23.99 -3.49 25.31
CA MET A 383 -22.65 -3.98 24.96
C MET A 383 -21.58 -3.30 25.81
N TRP A 384 -20.43 -3.97 25.91
CA TRP A 384 -19.24 -3.46 26.55
C TRP A 384 -18.04 -3.61 25.63
N VAL A 385 -17.11 -2.67 25.74
CA VAL A 385 -15.77 -2.83 25.21
C VAL A 385 -14.92 -3.49 26.30
N ARG A 386 -14.33 -4.64 25.99
CA ARG A 386 -13.40 -5.37 26.85
C ARG A 386 -12.01 -5.27 26.28
N ALA A 387 -11.03 -4.89 27.09
CA ALA A 387 -9.64 -4.76 26.68
C ALA A 387 -8.71 -5.47 27.66
N GLY A 388 -7.73 -6.21 27.14
CA GLY A 388 -6.73 -6.90 27.95
C GLY A 388 -5.49 -7.27 27.13
N PHE A 389 -4.57 -8.00 27.77
CA PHE A 389 -3.36 -8.50 27.13
C PHE A 389 -3.44 -9.99 26.83
N VAL A 390 -2.61 -10.41 25.88
CA VAL A 390 -2.21 -11.80 25.69
C VAL A 390 -0.69 -11.89 25.68
N ASP A 391 -0.21 -13.00 26.25
CA ASP A 391 1.14 -13.48 26.15
C ASP A 391 1.13 -14.79 25.34
N GLY A 392 1.56 -14.71 24.07
CA GLY A 392 1.31 -15.77 23.10
C GLY A 392 -0.18 -16.01 22.93
N ASP A 393 -0.64 -17.23 23.21
CA ASP A 393 -2.06 -17.60 23.14
C ASP A 393 -2.79 -17.45 24.50
N ARG A 394 -2.09 -17.09 25.58
CA ARG A 394 -2.65 -16.99 26.93
C ARG A 394 -3.13 -15.57 27.21
N ARG A 395 -4.38 -15.40 27.65
CA ARG A 395 -4.86 -14.12 28.20
C ARG A 395 -4.16 -13.83 29.53
N VAL A 396 -3.66 -12.61 29.66
CA VAL A 396 -2.96 -12.15 30.87
C VAL A 396 -4.01 -11.78 31.92
N THR A 397 -3.83 -12.29 33.14
CA THR A 397 -4.75 -12.04 34.26
C THR A 397 -4.60 -10.61 34.79
N ALA A 398 -5.71 -9.99 35.17
CA ALA A 398 -5.73 -8.77 35.95
C ALA A 398 -5.58 -9.10 37.45
N ILE A 399 -4.62 -8.47 38.11
CA ILE A 399 -4.28 -8.70 39.52
C ILE A 399 -5.05 -7.74 40.43
N HIS A 400 -5.30 -6.51 39.97
CA HIS A 400 -5.98 -5.47 40.76
C HIS A 400 -6.84 -4.56 39.86
N SER A 401 -7.96 -4.05 40.40
CA SER A 401 -8.68 -2.94 39.76
C SER A 401 -9.50 -2.07 40.69
N SER A 402 -9.80 -0.87 40.21
CA SER A 402 -10.90 -0.05 40.70
C SER A 402 -12.26 -0.78 40.62
N GLU A 403 -13.19 -0.47 41.52
CA GLU A 403 -14.52 -1.10 41.54
C GLU A 403 -15.26 -1.00 40.19
N GLY A 404 -15.90 -2.10 39.75
CA GLY A 404 -16.68 -2.13 38.51
C GLY A 404 -15.89 -2.15 37.20
N ALA A 405 -14.54 -2.09 37.26
CA ALA A 405 -13.66 -2.07 36.11
C ALA A 405 -13.41 -3.44 35.45
N TRP A 406 -13.98 -4.52 36.00
CA TRP A 406 -13.72 -5.90 35.59
C TRP A 406 -14.89 -6.56 34.86
N ASP A 407 -14.55 -7.51 34.00
CA ASP A 407 -15.49 -8.36 33.27
C ASP A 407 -15.99 -9.58 34.07
N GLY A 408 -15.60 -9.69 35.34
CA GLY A 408 -15.96 -10.79 36.25
C GLY A 408 -15.03 -12.00 36.16
N ASN A 409 -14.21 -12.12 35.10
CA ASN A 409 -13.29 -13.25 34.87
C ASN A 409 -11.81 -12.88 35.06
N GLN A 410 -11.52 -11.68 35.57
CA GLN A 410 -10.15 -11.16 35.78
C GLN A 410 -9.27 -11.19 34.52
N GLN A 411 -9.85 -11.08 33.32
CA GLN A 411 -9.08 -11.14 32.07
C GLN A 411 -9.09 -9.83 31.28
N ALA A 412 -10.00 -8.91 31.61
CA ALA A 412 -10.12 -7.65 30.89
C ALA A 412 -10.64 -6.51 31.76
N ALA A 413 -10.23 -5.31 31.35
CA ALA A 413 -10.90 -4.07 31.71
C ALA A 413 -12.22 -3.95 30.95
N ARG A 414 -13.27 -3.53 31.64
CA ARG A 414 -14.62 -3.33 31.10
C ARG A 414 -14.90 -1.84 30.92
N LEU A 415 -15.20 -1.42 29.68
CA LEU A 415 -15.38 -0.03 29.26
C LEU A 415 -16.79 0.15 28.64
N GLY A 416 -17.50 1.23 28.98
CA GLY A 416 -18.87 1.49 28.52
C GLY A 416 -19.86 1.71 29.66
N PRO A 417 -21.17 1.41 29.48
CA PRO A 417 -21.77 0.60 28.41
C PRO A 417 -22.03 1.36 27.09
N PHE A 418 -22.34 0.60 26.05
CA PHE A 418 -22.87 1.08 24.76
C PHE A 418 -24.17 0.33 24.43
N TYR A 419 -25.01 0.87 23.55
CA TYR A 419 -26.25 0.20 23.14
C TYR A 419 -26.22 -0.03 21.63
N VAL A 420 -26.25 -1.28 21.19
CA VAL A 420 -26.39 -1.61 19.77
C VAL A 420 -27.88 -1.77 19.46
N VAL A 421 -28.35 -1.11 18.41
CA VAL A 421 -29.75 -1.12 17.95
C VAL A 421 -29.84 -1.61 16.50
N ASP A 422 -31.00 -2.11 16.08
CA ASP A 422 -31.24 -2.40 14.67
C ASP A 422 -31.60 -1.13 13.90
N SER A 423 -31.24 -1.10 12.62
CA SER A 423 -31.58 -0.08 11.62
C SER A 423 -33.09 0.19 11.46
N THR A 424 -33.95 -0.64 12.02
CA THR A 424 -35.41 -0.58 11.92
C THR A 424 -36.10 0.21 13.03
N GLN A 425 -35.37 0.73 14.03
CA GLN A 425 -35.94 1.51 15.15
C GLN A 425 -35.33 2.92 15.30
N HIS A 426 -35.41 3.72 14.23
CA HIS A 426 -35.23 5.17 14.30
C HIS A 426 -36.54 5.92 14.12
#